data_AF-A0A1H2G2U8-F1
#
_entry.id   AF-A0A1H2G2U8-F1
#
_cell.length_a   1.000
_cell.length_b   1.000
_cell.length_c   1.000
_cell.angle_alpha   90.00
_cell.angle_beta   90.00
_cell.angle_gamma   90.00
#
_symmetry.space_group_name_H-M   'P 1'
#
loop_
_entity.id
_entity.type
_entity.pdbx_description
1 polymer ?
#
loop_
_entity_poly.entity_id
_entity_poly.type
_entity_poly.pdbx_seq_one_letter_code
_entity_poly.pdbx_strand_id
1 'polypeptide(L)'
;MNEATALPLIQHLSNQMRASKIERLERELAEAKASLGDDLAGPFVLALAIVAQVIRIESAYVVPSPITDEKAWEGAADWHLAVFTTDELPADTHIEIRNRLRDHGSKTIAGRVELIGPIEKNPEPLARACADGLKLEVPQ
;
A
#
# COMPACT_ATOMS: atom_id res chain seq x y z
N MET A 1 -37.69 33.35 7.30
CA MET A 1 -36.26 33.02 7.46
C MET A 1 -35.53 33.73 6.34
N ASN A 2 -34.71 34.74 6.64
CA ASN A 2 -34.07 35.57 5.59
C ASN A 2 -32.91 34.79 4.95
N GLU A 3 -32.87 34.74 3.62
CA GLU A 3 -31.83 34.08 2.82
C GLU A 3 -30.40 34.49 3.23
N ALA A 4 -30.23 35.72 3.74
CA ALA A 4 -28.97 36.25 4.27
C ALA A 4 -28.36 35.46 5.45
N THR A 5 -29.14 34.62 6.13
CA THR A 5 -28.67 33.79 7.27
C THR A 5 -28.59 32.30 6.95
N ALA A 6 -29.18 31.86 5.84
CA ALA A 6 -29.22 30.45 5.46
C ALA A 6 -27.88 29.98 4.86
N LEU A 7 -27.24 30.81 4.02
CA LEU A 7 -25.99 30.44 3.35
C LEU A 7 -24.82 30.18 4.31
N PRO A 8 -24.53 31.05 5.30
CA PRO A 8 -23.45 30.80 6.25
C PRO A 8 -23.69 29.57 7.12
N LEU A 9 -24.95 29.30 7.48
CA LEU A 9 -25.33 28.12 8.26
C LEU A 9 -25.15 26.82 7.47
N ILE A 10 -25.56 26.81 6.19
CA ILE A 10 -25.35 25.66 5.29
C ILE A 10 -23.84 25.40 5.12
N GLN A 11 -23.04 26.44 4.95
CA GLN A 11 -21.58 26.32 4.82
C GLN A 11 -20.95 25.73 6.09
N HIS A 12 -21.39 26.21 7.26
CA HIS A 12 -20.91 25.72 8.55
C HIS A 12 -21.24 24.24 8.76
N LEU A 13 -22.49 23.85 8.52
CA LEU A 13 -22.95 22.47 8.64
C LEU A 13 -22.21 21.55 7.65
N SER A 14 -22.02 21.99 6.40
CA SER A 14 -21.26 21.23 5.40
C SER A 14 -19.82 20.98 5.84
N ASN A 15 -19.16 21.98 6.41
CA ASN A 15 -17.80 21.84 6.93
C ASN A 15 -17.74 20.90 8.14
N GLN A 16 -18.70 20.98 9.06
CA GLN A 16 -18.79 20.06 10.21
C GLN A 16 -19.02 18.61 9.78
N MET A 17 -19.88 18.39 8.78
CA MET A 17 -20.12 17.06 8.21
C MET A 17 -18.87 16.50 7.54
N ARG A 18 -18.12 17.32 6.79
CA ARG A 18 -16.85 16.91 6.17
C ARG A 18 -15.81 16.54 7.22
N ALA A 19 -15.64 17.37 8.25
CA ALA A 19 -14.70 17.10 9.34
C ALA A 19 -15.03 15.79 10.07
N SER A 20 -16.31 15.58 10.41
CA SER A 20 -16.75 14.34 11.08
C SER A 20 -16.54 13.10 10.20
N LYS A 21 -16.72 13.23 8.88
CA LYS A 21 -16.46 12.15 7.91
C LYS A 21 -14.97 11.81 7.86
N ILE A 22 -14.10 12.81 7.84
CA ILE A 22 -12.64 12.64 7.85
C ILE A 22 -12.21 11.93 9.13
N GLU A 23 -12.63 12.43 10.30
CA GLU A 23 -12.25 11.83 11.59
C GLU A 23 -12.70 10.36 11.69
N ARG A 24 -13.90 10.04 11.19
CA ARG A 24 -14.39 8.66 11.14
C ARG A 24 -13.55 7.79 10.22
N LEU A 25 -13.20 8.27 9.03
CA LEU A 25 -12.37 7.54 8.06
C LEU A 25 -10.95 7.33 8.59
N GLU A 26 -10.38 8.32 9.27
CA GLU A 26 -9.07 8.20 9.93
C GLU A 26 -9.08 7.13 11.03
N ARG A 27 -10.19 7.03 11.77
CA ARG A 27 -10.39 5.99 12.80
C ARG A 27 -10.58 4.61 12.19
N GLU A 28 -11.44 4.49 11.18
CA GLU A 28 -11.65 3.23 10.42
C GLU A 28 -10.33 2.76 9.79
N LEU A 29 -9.51 3.69 9.28
CA LEU A 29 -8.17 3.41 8.78
C LEU A 29 -7.25 2.93 9.91
N ALA A 30 -7.21 3.61 11.06
CA ALA A 30 -6.40 3.20 12.20
C ALA A 30 -6.80 1.81 12.72
N GLU A 31 -8.10 1.52 12.78
CA GLU A 31 -8.64 0.21 13.17
C GLU A 31 -8.30 -0.87 12.14
N ALA A 32 -8.40 -0.59 10.84
CA ALA A 32 -8.00 -1.51 9.78
C ALA A 32 -6.48 -1.80 9.82
N LYS A 33 -5.67 -0.78 10.09
CA LYS A 33 -4.22 -0.89 10.30
C LYS A 33 -3.90 -1.74 11.53
N ALA A 34 -4.69 -1.60 12.60
CA ALA A 34 -4.56 -2.44 13.80
C ALA A 34 -5.05 -3.88 13.57
N SER A 35 -6.09 -4.09 12.77
CA SER A 35 -6.63 -5.43 12.44
C SER A 35 -5.76 -6.23 11.47
N LEU A 36 -4.86 -5.56 10.75
CA LEU A 36 -3.76 -6.23 10.03
C LEU A 36 -2.76 -6.88 11.00
N GLY A 37 -2.76 -6.47 12.27
CA GLY A 37 -1.96 -7.04 13.35
C GLY A 37 -2.54 -8.36 13.87
N ASP A 38 -2.21 -9.45 13.16
CA ASP A 38 -1.44 -10.60 13.71
C ASP A 38 -1.36 -11.70 12.64
N ASP A 39 -2.45 -11.96 11.92
CA ASP A 39 -2.52 -13.08 10.95
C ASP A 39 -2.10 -12.69 9.52
N LEU A 40 -2.28 -11.41 9.12
CA LEU A 40 -1.99 -10.93 7.76
C LEU A 40 -0.62 -10.25 7.64
N ALA A 41 -0.11 -9.61 8.70
CA ALA A 41 1.21 -8.99 8.68
C ALA A 41 2.34 -10.02 8.49
N GLY A 42 2.25 -11.19 9.12
CA GLY A 42 3.26 -12.24 9.05
C GLY A 42 3.59 -12.66 7.60
N PRO A 43 2.60 -13.02 6.77
CA PRO A 43 2.81 -13.32 5.35
C PRO A 43 3.49 -12.21 4.55
N PHE A 44 3.16 -10.93 4.78
CA PHE A 44 3.79 -9.80 4.08
C PHE A 44 5.23 -9.56 4.53
N VAL A 45 5.49 -9.64 5.84
CA VAL A 45 6.84 -9.50 6.40
C VAL A 45 7.73 -10.66 5.93
N LEU A 46 7.20 -11.89 5.87
CA LEU A 46 7.92 -13.04 5.32
C LEU A 46 8.25 -12.83 3.83
N ALA A 47 7.29 -12.37 3.03
CA ALA A 47 7.52 -12.06 1.63
C ALA A 47 8.61 -10.98 1.47
N LEU A 48 8.57 -9.92 2.28
CA LEU A 48 9.58 -8.86 2.30
C LEU A 48 10.97 -9.41 2.64
N ALA A 49 11.07 -10.27 3.65
CA ALA A 49 12.32 -10.91 4.04
C ALA A 49 12.88 -11.82 2.95
N ILE A 50 12.04 -12.51 2.18
CA ILE A 50 12.47 -13.30 1.01
C ILE A 50 13.02 -12.40 -0.09
N VAL A 51 12.35 -11.28 -0.39
CA VAL A 51 12.80 -10.33 -1.42
C VAL A 51 14.15 -9.70 -1.03
N ALA A 52 14.31 -9.35 0.25
CA ALA A 52 15.54 -8.74 0.77
C ALA A 52 16.78 -9.63 0.64
N GLN A 53 16.61 -10.95 0.47
CA GLN A 53 17.73 -11.87 0.22
C GLN A 53 18.31 -11.78 -1.19
N VAL A 54 17.59 -11.17 -2.12
CA VAL A 54 17.95 -11.13 -3.54
C VAL A 54 18.31 -9.72 -3.99
N ILE A 55 17.59 -8.71 -3.51
CA ILE A 55 17.78 -7.32 -3.91
C ILE A 55 17.91 -6.40 -2.70
N ARG A 56 18.59 -5.27 -2.90
CA ARG A 56 18.53 -4.17 -1.95
C ARG A 56 17.16 -3.51 -2.03
N ILE A 57 16.52 -3.35 -0.88
CA ILE A 57 15.23 -2.70 -0.76
C ILE A 57 15.42 -1.32 -0.16
N GLU A 58 14.89 -0.31 -0.83
CA GLU A 58 14.90 1.07 -0.34
C GLU A 58 13.66 1.36 0.52
N SER A 59 12.49 0.85 0.10
CA SER A 59 11.27 0.92 0.90
C SER A 59 10.26 -0.15 0.50
N ALA A 60 9.33 -0.47 1.41
CA ALA A 60 8.26 -1.42 1.13
C ALA A 60 6.95 -0.99 1.80
N TYR A 61 5.84 -1.23 1.11
CA TYR A 61 4.50 -0.83 1.55
C TYR A 61 3.49 -1.95 1.29
N VAL A 62 2.59 -2.16 2.24
CA VAL A 62 1.37 -2.94 2.03
C VAL A 62 0.28 -2.01 1.54
N VAL A 63 -0.25 -2.24 0.34
CA VAL A 63 -1.15 -1.33 -0.38
C VAL A 63 -2.47 -2.04 -0.69
N PRO A 64 -3.61 -1.33 -0.72
CA PRO A 64 -4.93 -1.94 -0.88
C PRO A 64 -5.25 -2.43 -2.31
N SER A 65 -4.40 -2.10 -3.28
CA SER A 65 -4.50 -2.49 -4.68
C SER A 65 -3.10 -2.44 -5.33
N PRO A 66 -2.87 -3.14 -6.45
CA PRO A 66 -1.64 -3.02 -7.20
C PRO A 66 -1.29 -1.56 -7.55
N ILE A 67 -0.02 -1.19 -7.40
CA ILE A 67 0.47 0.16 -7.72
C ILE A 67 0.63 0.33 -9.22
N THR A 68 1.03 -0.71 -9.94
CA THR A 68 1.33 -0.63 -11.38
C THR A 68 0.13 -0.86 -12.29
N ASP A 69 -0.97 -1.39 -11.76
CA ASP A 69 -2.20 -1.59 -12.53
C ASP A 69 -3.21 -0.46 -12.23
N GLU A 70 -3.36 0.45 -13.20
CA GLU A 70 -4.30 1.57 -13.14
C GLU A 70 -5.77 1.14 -13.16
N LYS A 71 -6.10 -0.12 -13.48
CA LYS A 71 -7.49 -0.61 -13.56
C LYS A 71 -7.89 -1.52 -12.39
N ALA A 72 -6.97 -1.80 -11.48
CA ALA A 72 -7.21 -2.74 -10.38
C ALA A 72 -8.15 -2.21 -9.28
N TRP A 73 -8.57 -0.95 -9.33
CA TRP A 73 -9.53 -0.35 -8.39
C TRP A 73 -10.99 -0.83 -8.59
N GLU A 74 -11.28 -1.60 -9.65
CA GLU A 74 -12.62 -2.16 -9.90
C GLU A 74 -12.85 -3.56 -9.28
N GLY A 75 -11.85 -4.13 -8.61
CA GLY A 75 -11.93 -5.43 -7.93
C GLY A 75 -11.99 -5.34 -6.40
N ALA A 76 -12.37 -6.44 -5.74
CA ALA A 76 -12.30 -6.56 -4.28
C ALA A 76 -10.88 -6.20 -3.79
N ALA A 77 -10.78 -5.36 -2.75
CA ALA A 77 -9.53 -4.88 -2.19
C ALA A 77 -8.67 -6.06 -1.68
N ASP A 78 -7.81 -6.56 -2.54
CA ASP A 78 -6.81 -7.55 -2.21
C ASP A 78 -5.52 -6.79 -1.92
N TRP A 79 -4.98 -6.95 -0.70
CA TRP A 79 -3.76 -6.25 -0.30
C TRP A 79 -2.54 -6.80 -1.05
N HIS A 80 -1.65 -5.90 -1.48
CA HIS A 80 -0.40 -6.20 -2.19
C HIS A 80 0.82 -5.68 -1.42
N LEU A 81 1.97 -6.28 -1.67
CA LEU A 81 3.27 -5.79 -1.21
C LEU A 81 3.97 -5.08 -2.37
N ALA A 82 4.11 -3.76 -2.28
CA ALA A 82 4.93 -2.99 -3.18
C ALA A 82 6.35 -2.85 -2.59
N VAL A 83 7.36 -3.37 -3.27
CA VAL A 83 8.76 -3.31 -2.89
C VAL A 83 9.52 -2.41 -3.87
N PHE A 84 10.20 -1.41 -3.33
CA PHE A 84 10.88 -0.38 -4.09
C PHE A 84 12.40 -0.53 -3.96
N THR A 85 13.10 -0.40 -5.08
CA THR A 85 14.57 -0.46 -5.15
C THR A 85 15.14 0.62 -6.07
N THR A 86 16.37 1.04 -5.78
CA THR A 86 17.19 1.91 -6.65
C THR A 86 17.91 1.11 -7.73
N ASP A 87 17.93 -0.22 -7.61
CA ASP A 87 18.65 -1.09 -8.53
C ASP A 87 17.81 -1.36 -9.79
N GLU A 88 18.49 -1.66 -10.90
CA GLU A 88 17.81 -2.25 -12.05
C GLU A 88 17.37 -3.68 -11.72
N LEU A 89 16.21 -4.08 -12.24
CA LEU A 89 15.63 -5.40 -12.02
C LEU A 89 15.64 -6.22 -13.32
N PRO A 90 16.73 -6.97 -13.61
CA PRO A 90 16.77 -7.92 -14.71
C PRO A 90 15.67 -8.97 -14.62
N ALA A 91 15.25 -9.52 -15.77
CA ALA A 91 14.22 -10.56 -15.83
C ALA A 91 14.56 -11.79 -14.96
N ASP A 92 15.84 -12.17 -14.89
CA ASP A 92 16.30 -13.30 -14.08
C ASP A 92 16.08 -13.08 -12.58
N THR A 93 16.28 -11.84 -12.10
CA THR A 93 16.03 -11.44 -10.71
C THR A 93 14.53 -11.55 -10.38
N HIS A 94 13.65 -11.13 -11.29
CA HIS A 94 12.21 -11.30 -11.12
C HIS A 94 11.81 -12.78 -11.04
N ILE A 95 12.42 -13.63 -11.87
CA ILE A 95 12.16 -15.08 -11.86
C ILE A 95 12.66 -15.71 -10.56
N GLU A 96 13.86 -15.35 -10.10
CA GLU A 96 14.43 -15.84 -8.85
C GLU A 96 13.53 -15.49 -7.66
N ILE A 97 13.15 -14.21 -7.52
CA ILE A 97 12.29 -13.76 -6.43
C ILE A 97 10.94 -14.48 -6.47
N ARG A 98 10.32 -14.60 -7.65
CA ARG A 98 9.04 -15.32 -7.79
C ARG A 98 9.16 -16.79 -7.36
N ASN A 99 10.24 -17.46 -7.73
CA ASN A 99 10.49 -18.84 -7.31
C ASN A 99 10.65 -18.94 -5.80
N ARG A 100 11.48 -18.09 -5.18
CA ARG A 100 11.66 -18.09 -3.73
C ARG A 100 10.37 -17.78 -2.97
N LEU A 101 9.57 -16.82 -3.45
CA LEU A 101 8.26 -16.51 -2.87
C LEU A 101 7.29 -17.68 -2.96
N ARG A 102 7.29 -18.42 -4.08
CA ARG A 102 6.47 -19.63 -4.24
C ARG A 102 6.93 -20.77 -3.33
N ASP A 103 8.24 -20.95 -3.20
CA ASP A 103 8.82 -22.12 -2.55
C ASP A 103 8.92 -21.93 -1.01
N HIS A 104 9.05 -20.69 -0.53
CA HIS A 104 9.26 -20.36 0.88
C HIS A 104 8.25 -19.36 1.47
N GLY A 105 7.46 -18.68 0.63
CA GLY A 105 6.51 -17.67 1.08
C GLY A 105 5.11 -18.21 1.32
N SER A 106 4.20 -17.31 1.72
CA SER A 106 2.78 -17.64 1.83
C SER A 106 2.14 -17.76 0.44
N LYS A 107 1.37 -18.84 0.23
CA LYS A 107 0.59 -19.04 -1.01
C LYS A 107 -0.44 -17.94 -1.25
N THR A 108 -0.89 -17.25 -0.21
CA THR A 108 -1.86 -16.15 -0.31
C THR A 108 -1.24 -14.86 -0.84
N ILE A 109 0.09 -14.68 -0.68
CA ILE A 109 0.77 -13.41 -0.96
C ILE A 109 1.83 -13.54 -2.06
N ALA A 110 2.32 -14.75 -2.37
CA ALA A 110 3.37 -14.95 -3.36
C ALA A 110 3.07 -14.34 -4.75
N GLY A 111 1.80 -14.28 -5.16
CA GLY A 111 1.36 -13.64 -6.41
C GLY A 111 0.99 -12.15 -6.27
N ARG A 112 1.15 -11.56 -5.08
CA ARG A 112 0.72 -10.20 -4.73
C ARG A 112 1.90 -9.29 -4.36
N VAL A 113 3.10 -9.66 -4.78
CA VAL A 113 4.33 -8.86 -4.60
C VAL A 113 4.68 -8.16 -5.90
N GLU A 114 4.73 -6.84 -5.86
CA GLU A 114 5.19 -5.98 -6.95
C GLU A 114 6.61 -5.50 -6.64
N LEU A 115 7.52 -5.70 -7.60
CA LEU A 115 8.88 -5.18 -7.54
C LEU A 115 8.95 -3.96 -8.46
N ILE A 116 9.33 -2.81 -7.91
CA ILE A 116 9.29 -1.52 -8.58
C ILE A 116 10.67 -0.88 -8.48
N GLY A 117 11.31 -0.66 -9.63
CA GLY A 117 12.62 -0.02 -9.67
C GLY A 117 13.17 0.11 -11.10
N PRO A 118 14.19 0.97 -11.31
CA PRO A 118 14.73 1.94 -10.35
C PRO A 118 13.76 3.07 -10.04
N ILE A 119 13.57 3.42 -8.76
CA ILE A 119 12.64 4.48 -8.32
C ILE A 119 12.97 5.83 -8.97
N GLU A 120 14.24 6.12 -9.23
CA GLU A 120 14.71 7.37 -9.82
C GLU A 120 14.19 7.59 -11.24
N LYS A 121 13.87 6.51 -11.97
CA LYS A 121 13.32 6.59 -13.32
C LYS A 121 11.82 6.88 -13.32
N ASN A 122 11.11 6.49 -12.26
CA ASN A 122 9.69 6.77 -12.10
C ASN A 122 9.30 6.84 -10.61
N PRO A 123 9.19 8.05 -10.02
CA PRO A 123 8.85 8.22 -8.61
C PRO A 123 7.35 8.13 -8.31
N GLU A 124 6.46 8.17 -9.31
CA GLU A 124 5.00 8.18 -9.12
C GLU A 124 4.47 6.95 -8.36
N PRO A 125 4.89 5.70 -8.69
CA PRO A 125 4.55 4.51 -7.92
C PRO A 125 4.86 4.63 -6.42
N LEU A 126 6.02 5.22 -6.07
CA LEU A 126 6.41 5.41 -4.68
C LEU A 126 5.52 6.44 -3.99
N ALA A 127 5.22 7.56 -4.67
CA ALA A 127 4.32 8.57 -4.13
C ALA A 127 2.92 8.00 -3.83
N ARG A 128 2.39 7.16 -4.72
CA ARG A 128 1.10 6.47 -4.53
C ARG A 128 1.15 5.51 -3.35
N ALA A 129 2.20 4.69 -3.24
CA ALA A 129 2.36 3.78 -2.10
C ALA A 129 2.52 4.52 -0.76
N CYS A 130 3.18 5.69 -0.75
CA CYS A 130 3.29 6.54 0.44
C CYS A 130 1.93 7.14 0.86
N ALA A 131 1.07 7.47 -0.10
CA ALA A 131 -0.25 8.05 0.17
C ALA A 131 -1.25 7.01 0.67
N ASP A 132 -1.28 5.84 0.04
CA ASP A 132 -2.34 4.84 0.23
C ASP A 132 -1.89 3.64 1.07
N GLY A 133 -0.58 3.44 1.24
CA GLY A 133 0.02 2.24 1.79
C GLY A 133 0.43 2.32 3.25
N LEU A 134 0.74 1.15 3.78
CA LEU A 134 1.32 0.91 5.09
C LEU A 134 2.79 0.58 4.97
N LYS A 135 3.66 1.46 5.48
CA LYS A 135 5.11 1.24 5.44
C LYS A 135 5.47 0.03 6.30
N LEU A 136 6.24 -0.90 5.73
CA LEU A 136 6.89 -1.98 6.45
C LEU A 136 8.33 -1.60 6.80
N GLU A 137 8.83 -2.15 7.89
CA GLU A 137 10.25 -2.09 8.21
C GLU A 137 11.01 -3.04 7.28
N VAL A 138 12.06 -2.52 6.63
CA VAL A 138 12.92 -3.32 5.76
C VAL A 138 13.91 -4.09 6.64
N PRO A 139 14.02 -5.42 6.50
CA PRO A 139 15.03 -6.21 7.21
C PRO A 139 16.44 -5.70 6.88
N GLN A 140 17.27 -5.50 7.91
CA GLN A 140 18.69 -5.13 7.74
C GLN A 140 19.55 -6.31 7.30
#